data_AF-A0A2P2I6Q0-F1
#
_entry.id   AF-A0A2P2I6Q0-F1
#
_cell.length_a   1.000
_cell.length_b   1.000
_cell.length_c   1.000
_cell.angle_alpha   90.00
_cell.angle_beta   90.00
_cell.angle_gamma   90.00
#
_symmetry.space_group_name_H-M   'P 1'
#
loop_
_entity.id
_entity.type
_entity.pdbx_description
1 polymer ?
#
loop_
_entity_poly.entity_id
_entity_poly.type
_entity_poly.pdbx_seq_one_letter_code
_entity_poly.pdbx_strand_id
1 'polypeptide(L)'
;FDVFMQCKSWDCAVHNAAYWREHMNEGEFVYAVYTAVIHSELGHGIVLPPLYEVTPHMFTNSEIIQKAYTAKMTHTAGKFEMEFTGTKKNKEQRVAYFGEDIGMDTHHVTWHMD
;
A
#
# COMPACT_ATOMS: atom_id res chain seq x y z
N PHE A 1 14.28 7.36 -5.32
CA PHE A 1 14.03 8.53 -4.47
C PHE A 1 14.80 9.75 -4.98
N ASP A 2 16.14 9.74 -4.93
CA ASP A 2 16.97 10.90 -5.31
C ASP A 2 16.65 11.50 -6.69
N VAL A 3 16.41 10.66 -7.70
CA VAL A 3 16.00 11.10 -9.05
C VAL A 3 14.73 11.94 -9.01
N PHE A 4 13.73 11.53 -8.22
CA PHE A 4 12.47 12.29 -8.06
C PHE A 4 12.70 13.59 -7.30
N MET A 5 13.56 13.59 -6.28
CA MET A 5 13.90 14.79 -5.51
C MET A 5 14.69 15.82 -6.32
N GLN A 6 15.39 15.40 -7.37
CA GLN A 6 16.13 16.29 -8.28
C GLN A 6 15.28 16.84 -9.43
N CYS A 7 14.05 16.34 -9.63
CA CYS A 7 13.16 16.86 -10.67
C CYS A 7 12.69 18.29 -10.35
N LYS A 8 12.87 19.20 -11.32
CA LYS A 8 12.47 20.61 -11.19
C LYS A 8 11.07 20.93 -11.72
N SER A 9 10.46 19.97 -12.42
CA SER A 9 9.13 20.11 -13.01
C SER A 9 8.33 18.86 -12.78
N TRP A 10 7.00 19.01 -12.74
CA TRP A 10 6.07 17.89 -12.66
C TRP A 10 6.27 16.89 -13.81
N ASP A 11 6.52 17.41 -15.01
CA ASP A 11 6.77 16.61 -16.20
C ASP A 11 8.01 15.70 -16.05
N CYS A 12 9.09 16.21 -15.46
CA CYS A 12 10.26 15.39 -15.11
C CYS A 12 9.89 14.26 -14.16
N ALA A 13 9.12 14.56 -13.10
CA ALA A 13 8.74 13.59 -12.08
C ALA A 13 7.87 12.47 -12.68
N VAL A 14 6.86 12.82 -13.48
CA VAL A 14 5.95 11.86 -14.12
C VAL A 14 6.68 10.98 -15.13
N HIS A 15 7.52 11.54 -16.00
CA HIS A 15 8.28 10.75 -16.97
C HIS A 15 9.26 9.79 -16.29
N ASN A 16 9.96 10.24 -15.24
CA ASN A 16 10.82 9.35 -14.47
C ASN A 16 10.00 8.28 -13.73
N ALA A 17 8.84 8.62 -13.18
CA ALA A 17 7.99 7.65 -12.49
C ALA A 17 7.49 6.58 -13.46
N ALA A 18 7.01 6.98 -14.64
CA ALA A 18 6.59 6.05 -15.69
C ALA A 18 7.74 5.16 -16.16
N TYR A 19 8.96 5.71 -16.32
CA TYR A 19 10.14 4.94 -16.69
C TYR A 19 10.49 3.91 -15.62
N TRP A 20 10.69 4.33 -14.37
CA TRP A 20 11.14 3.43 -13.31
C TRP A 20 10.09 2.41 -12.87
N ARG A 21 8.80 2.70 -13.06
CA ARG A 21 7.72 1.74 -12.82
C ARG A 21 7.90 0.43 -13.58
N GLU A 22 8.41 0.49 -14.81
CA GLU A 22 8.59 -0.68 -15.68
C GLU A 22 9.98 -1.32 -15.55
N HIS A 23 10.92 -0.66 -14.86
CA HIS A 23 12.33 -1.07 -14.81
C HIS A 23 12.84 -1.39 -13.39
N MET A 24 12.04 -1.16 -12.35
CA MET A 24 12.38 -1.46 -10.95
C MET A 24 11.39 -2.44 -10.34
N ASN A 25 11.78 -3.03 -9.20
CA ASN A 25 10.85 -3.79 -8.37
C ASN A 25 9.67 -2.90 -7.92
N GLU A 26 8.48 -3.48 -7.91
CA GLU A 26 7.24 -2.80 -7.57
C GLU A 26 7.23 -2.23 -6.13
N GLY A 27 7.83 -2.93 -5.17
CA GLY A 27 7.93 -2.48 -3.79
C GLY A 27 8.89 -1.30 -3.63
N GLU A 28 10.08 -1.39 -4.24
CA GLU A 28 11.05 -0.28 -4.27
C GLU A 28 10.46 0.96 -4.95
N PHE A 29 9.76 0.77 -6.06
CA PHE A 29 9.11 1.84 -6.80
C PHE A 29 8.02 2.53 -5.98
N VAL A 30 7.08 1.77 -5.41
CA VAL A 30 5.99 2.33 -4.58
C VAL A 30 6.57 3.10 -3.40
N TYR A 31 7.54 2.52 -2.68
CA TYR A 31 8.18 3.20 -1.55
C TYR A 31 8.86 4.51 -1.99
N ALA A 32 9.62 4.49 -3.08
CA ALA A 32 10.31 5.66 -3.60
C ALA A 32 9.36 6.77 -4.08
N VAL A 33 8.21 6.43 -4.66
CA VAL A 33 7.21 7.41 -5.12
C VAL A 33 6.46 8.02 -3.94
N TYR A 34 6.03 7.22 -2.96
CA TYR A 34 5.32 7.71 -1.78
C TYR A 34 6.18 8.70 -0.99
N THR A 35 7.42 8.32 -0.69
CA THR A 35 8.38 9.21 -0.01
C THR A 35 8.68 10.46 -0.84
N ALA A 36 8.87 10.33 -2.16
CA ALA A 36 9.11 11.51 -3.00
C ALA A 36 7.92 12.48 -3.04
N VAL A 37 6.68 11.98 -3.05
CA VAL A 37 5.49 12.83 -3.01
C VAL A 37 5.34 13.55 -1.66
N ILE A 38 5.69 12.88 -0.55
CA ILE A 38 5.65 13.49 0.78
C ILE A 38 6.71 14.61 0.92
N HIS A 39 7.92 14.36 0.43
CA HIS A 39 9.07 15.24 0.67
C HIS A 39 9.32 16.30 -0.40
N SER A 40 8.81 16.13 -1.63
CA SER A 40 9.02 17.08 -2.73
C SER A 40 7.98 18.19 -2.73
N GLU A 41 8.41 19.43 -3.04
CA GLU A 41 7.49 20.54 -3.30
C GLU A 41 6.52 20.23 -4.47
N LEU A 42 6.95 19.42 -5.45
CA LEU A 42 6.11 18.98 -6.57
C LEU A 42 4.97 18.06 -6.13
N GLY A 43 5.11 17.41 -4.97
CA GLY A 43 4.10 16.54 -4.38
C GLY A 43 3.10 17.28 -3.47
N HIS A 44 3.32 18.56 -3.20
CA HIS A 44 2.46 19.32 -2.29
C HIS A 44 1.01 19.39 -2.81
N GLY A 45 0.05 19.01 -1.96
CA GLY A 45 -1.36 18.95 -2.31
C GLY A 45 -1.81 17.65 -3.01
N ILE A 46 -0.90 16.71 -3.27
CA ILE A 46 -1.25 15.38 -3.76
C ILE A 46 -1.72 14.52 -2.59
N VAL A 47 -2.88 13.90 -2.76
CA VAL A 47 -3.38 12.89 -1.84
C VAL A 47 -2.95 11.52 -2.36
N LEU A 48 -2.03 10.88 -1.65
CA LEU A 48 -1.61 9.52 -1.96
C LEU A 48 -2.76 8.54 -1.68
N PRO A 49 -3.02 7.56 -2.56
CA PRO A 49 -3.96 6.50 -2.26
C PRO A 49 -3.46 5.68 -1.06
N PRO A 50 -4.36 5.10 -0.28
CA PRO A 50 -3.96 4.28 0.85
C PRO A 50 -3.20 3.03 0.39
N LEU A 51 -2.15 2.64 1.14
CA LEU A 51 -1.32 1.49 0.78
C LEU A 51 -2.10 0.17 0.78
N TYR A 52 -3.16 0.04 1.59
CA TYR A 52 -4.02 -1.14 1.57
C TYR A 52 -4.81 -1.32 0.26
N GLU A 53 -4.92 -0.29 -0.59
CA GLU A 53 -5.48 -0.42 -1.95
C GLU A 53 -4.39 -0.66 -3.01
N VAL A 54 -3.18 -0.12 -2.80
CA VAL A 54 -2.07 -0.25 -3.74
C VAL A 54 -1.37 -1.61 -3.62
N THR A 55 -1.14 -2.07 -2.39
CA THR A 55 -0.52 -3.36 -2.06
C THR A 55 -1.38 -4.16 -1.08
N PRO A 56 -2.60 -4.59 -1.49
CA PRO A 56 -3.57 -5.22 -0.59
C PRO A 56 -3.05 -6.48 0.10
N HIS A 57 -2.09 -7.18 -0.51
CA HIS A 57 -1.43 -8.37 0.07
C HIS A 57 -0.74 -8.13 1.40
N MET A 58 -0.35 -6.89 1.71
CA MET A 58 0.31 -6.55 2.99
C MET A 58 -0.68 -6.31 4.13
N PHE A 59 -1.96 -6.08 3.82
CA PHE A 59 -3.00 -5.67 4.76
C PHE A 59 -4.18 -6.65 4.79
N THR A 60 -4.14 -7.70 3.97
CA THR A 60 -5.23 -8.66 3.80
C THR A 60 -4.71 -10.07 4.00
N ASN A 61 -5.43 -10.86 4.79
CA ASN A 61 -5.05 -12.25 5.02
C ASN A 61 -5.09 -13.09 3.71
N SER A 62 -4.29 -14.16 3.67
CA SER A 62 -4.17 -15.00 2.47
C SER A 62 -5.49 -15.64 2.04
N GLU A 63 -6.39 -15.95 2.98
CA GLU A 63 -7.70 -16.54 2.67
C GLU A 63 -8.54 -15.61 1.80
N ILE A 64 -8.62 -14.32 2.18
CA ILE A 64 -9.39 -13.32 1.45
C ILE A 64 -8.73 -13.00 0.10
N ILE A 65 -7.40 -12.95 0.03
CA ILE A 65 -6.69 -12.81 -1.25
C ILE A 65 -7.03 -13.96 -2.21
N GLN A 66 -7.07 -15.21 -1.73
CA GLN A 66 -7.45 -16.35 -2.56
C GLN A 66 -8.91 -16.25 -3.04
N LYS A 67 -9.84 -15.84 -2.17
CA LYS A 67 -11.24 -15.58 -2.56
C LYS A 67 -11.34 -14.49 -3.63
N ALA A 68 -10.54 -13.43 -3.51
CA ALA A 68 -10.46 -12.36 -4.51
C ALA A 68 -9.92 -12.88 -5.85
N TYR A 69 -8.91 -13.75 -5.84
CA TYR A 69 -8.44 -14.43 -7.06
C TYR A 69 -9.52 -15.29 -7.69
N THR A 70 -10.25 -16.08 -6.91
CA THR A 70 -11.37 -16.87 -7.42
C THR A 70 -12.44 -15.99 -8.06
N ALA A 71 -12.86 -14.90 -7.40
CA ALA A 71 -13.81 -13.94 -7.98
C ALA A 71 -13.30 -13.33 -9.28
N LYS A 72 -12.01 -13.01 -9.38
CA LYS A 72 -11.41 -12.49 -10.60
C LYS A 72 -11.43 -13.52 -11.73
N MET A 73 -11.13 -14.79 -11.44
CA MET A 73 -11.15 -15.89 -12.41
C MET A 73 -12.56 -16.24 -12.89
N THR A 74 -13.58 -16.11 -12.02
CA THR A 74 -14.99 -16.40 -12.36
C THR A 74 -15.75 -15.19 -12.88
N HIS A 75 -15.08 -14.03 -13.03
CA HIS A 75 -15.69 -12.76 -13.43
C HIS A 75 -16.93 -12.36 -12.59
N THR A 76 -16.94 -12.76 -11.32
CA THR A 76 -18.05 -12.50 -10.40
C THR A 76 -17.60 -11.50 -9.34
N ALA A 77 -18.26 -10.36 -9.25
CA ALA A 77 -18.00 -9.40 -8.18
C ALA A 77 -18.29 -10.04 -6.81
N GLY A 78 -17.36 -9.87 -5.88
CA GLY A 78 -17.47 -10.42 -4.52
C GLY A 78 -17.14 -9.35 -3.48
N LYS A 79 -17.85 -9.40 -2.35
CA LYS A 79 -17.47 -8.70 -1.13
C LYS A 79 -17.17 -9.76 -0.09
N PHE A 80 -15.97 -9.72 0.48
CA PHE A 80 -15.50 -10.72 1.42
C PHE A 80 -15.30 -10.10 2.79
N GLU A 81 -15.80 -10.77 3.82
CA GLU A 81 -15.59 -10.37 5.20
C GLU A 81 -14.29 -10.98 5.70
N MET A 82 -13.43 -10.13 6.28
CA MET A 82 -12.16 -10.55 6.85
C MET A 82 -12.33 -10.86 8.33
N GLU A 83 -11.75 -11.97 8.78
CA GLU A 83 -11.62 -12.30 10.20
C GLU A 83 -10.16 -12.10 10.64
N PHE A 84 -9.98 -11.63 11.88
CA PHE A 84 -8.67 -11.44 12.50
C PHE A 84 -7.92 -12.77 12.66
N THR A 85 -6.59 -12.72 12.61
CA THR A 85 -5.79 -13.94 12.69
C THR A 85 -5.87 -14.61 14.07
N GLY A 86 -5.47 -15.88 14.12
CA GLY A 86 -5.44 -16.67 15.35
C GLY A 86 -6.74 -17.41 15.65
N THR A 87 -6.80 -17.97 16.86
CA THR A 87 -7.97 -18.71 17.35
C THR A 87 -8.28 -18.29 18.78
N LYS A 88 -9.52 -18.50 19.23
CA LYS A 88 -9.97 -18.12 20.60
C LYS A 88 -9.12 -18.76 21.72
N LYS A 89 -8.34 -19.80 21.39
CA LYS A 89 -7.39 -20.45 22.30
C LYS A 89 -6.15 -19.58 22.56
N ASN A 90 -5.72 -18.78 21.58
CA ASN A 90 -4.65 -17.81 21.75
C ASN A 90 -5.22 -16.52 22.36
N LYS A 91 -4.73 -16.14 23.54
CA LYS A 91 -5.19 -14.93 24.23
C LYS A 91 -4.81 -13.65 23.48
N GLU A 92 -3.73 -13.67 22.69
CA GLU A 92 -3.29 -12.52 21.87
C GLU A 92 -4.33 -12.14 20.81
N GLN A 93 -5.16 -13.08 20.35
CA GLN A 93 -6.25 -12.77 19.41
C GLN A 93 -7.22 -11.71 19.97
N ARG A 94 -7.34 -11.59 21.30
CA ARG A 94 -8.24 -10.62 21.94
C ARG A 94 -7.89 -9.17 21.59
N VAL A 95 -6.64 -8.90 21.25
CA VAL A 95 -6.14 -7.56 20.88
C VAL A 95 -5.75 -7.48 19.41
N ALA A 96 -6.02 -8.53 18.61
CA ALA A 96 -5.71 -8.54 17.18
C ALA A 96 -6.40 -7.40 16.43
N TYR A 97 -7.60 -6.99 16.85
CA TYR A 97 -8.32 -5.86 16.26
C TYR A 97 -7.57 -4.53 16.33
N PHE A 98 -6.56 -4.39 17.20
CA PHE A 98 -5.75 -3.18 17.31
C PHE A 98 -4.50 -3.27 16.42
N GLY A 99 -3.81 -4.41 16.45
CA GLY A 99 -2.56 -4.61 15.72
C GLY A 99 -2.72 -5.05 14.26
N GLU A 100 -3.91 -5.51 13.86
CA GLU A 100 -4.27 -5.86 12.48
C GLU A 100 -5.26 -4.85 11.88
N ASP A 101 -5.47 -3.71 12.56
CA ASP A 101 -6.28 -2.63 12.01
C ASP A 101 -5.54 -1.94 10.86
N ILE A 102 -6.18 -1.90 9.68
CA ILE A 102 -5.60 -1.30 8.48
C ILE A 102 -5.27 0.19 8.66
N GLY A 103 -6.00 0.91 9.52
CA GLY A 103 -5.76 2.32 9.82
C GLY A 103 -4.52 2.50 10.69
N MET A 104 -4.36 1.68 11.73
CA MET A 104 -3.18 1.66 12.59
C MET A 104 -1.91 1.33 11.80
N ASP A 105 -1.97 0.32 10.93
CA ASP A 105 -0.83 -0.06 10.08
C ASP A 105 -0.50 1.04 9.07
N THR A 106 -1.53 1.67 8.47
CA THR A 106 -1.33 2.82 7.57
C THR A 106 -0.70 3.99 8.31
N HIS A 107 -1.14 4.30 9.53
CA HIS A 107 -0.53 5.35 10.34
C HIS A 107 0.95 5.07 10.62
N HIS A 108 1.29 3.85 11.00
CA HIS A 108 2.66 3.45 11.31
C HIS A 108 3.59 3.61 10.09
N VAL A 109 3.16 3.13 8.91
CA VAL A 109 3.98 3.24 7.69
C VAL A 109 4.09 4.68 7.20
N THR A 110 3.01 5.47 7.26
CA THR A 110 3.05 6.89 6.92
C THR A 110 4.00 7.65 7.84
N TRP A 111 4.00 7.34 9.14
CA TRP A 111 4.93 7.94 10.10
C TRP A 111 6.41 7.60 9.80
N HIS A 112 6.71 6.45 9.19
CA HIS A 112 8.08 6.13 8.74
C HIS A 112 8.45 6.77 7.40
N MET A 113 7.47 7.24 6.63
CA MET A 113 7.70 7.86 5.32
C MET A 113 7.80 9.39 5.41
N ASP A 114 7.18 10.00 6.42
CA ASP A 114 7.34 11.40 6.82
C ASP A 114 8.69 11.64 7.51
#